data_AF-A0A545T4Y8-F1
#
_entry.id   AF-A0A545T4Y8-F1
#
_cell.length_a   1.000
_cell.length_b   1.000
_cell.length_c   1.000
_cell.angle_alpha   90.00
_cell.angle_beta   90.00
_cell.angle_gamma   90.00
#
_symmetry.space_group_name_H-M   'P 1'
#
loop_
_entity.id
_entity.type
_entity.pdbx_description
1 polymer ?
#
loop_
_entity_poly.entity_id
_entity_poly.type
_entity_poly.pdbx_seq_one_letter_code
_entity_poly.pdbx_strand_id
1 'polypeptide(L)'
;MKVGFVIVIAAVFGFTALVYFDSATQQNVYDFCQLNSSGNTVVELKTRADEQGFTFVEVDPRTIELTADGSFSLLNEHVCEVKVNDGRVVSQALVARSKIF
;
A
#
# COMPACT_ATOMS: atom_id res chain seq x y z
N MET A 1 -9.89 -11.58 -39.14
CA MET A 1 -10.75 -10.88 -38.16
C MET A 1 -10.80 -11.51 -36.76
N LYS A 2 -10.50 -12.81 -36.58
CA LYS A 2 -10.60 -13.47 -35.26
C LYS A 2 -9.43 -13.17 -34.30
N VAL A 3 -8.21 -13.00 -34.80
CA VAL A 3 -7.00 -12.82 -33.96
C VAL A 3 -6.96 -11.44 -33.30
N GLY A 4 -7.28 -10.37 -34.03
CA GLY A 4 -7.32 -9.01 -33.47
C GLY A 4 -8.37 -8.83 -32.37
N PHE A 5 -9.53 -9.49 -32.49
CA PHE A 5 -10.58 -9.43 -31.48
C PHE A 5 -10.18 -10.14 -30.17
N VAL A 6 -9.45 -11.26 -30.27
CA VAL A 6 -8.94 -11.98 -29.09
C VAL A 6 -7.87 -11.16 -28.35
N ILE A 7 -7.00 -10.45 -29.08
CA ILE A 7 -5.98 -9.58 -28.48
C ILE A 7 -6.61 -8.39 -27.74
N VAL A 8 -7.63 -7.77 -28.33
CA VAL A 8 -8.35 -6.65 -27.68
C VAL A 8 -9.04 -7.13 -26.40
N ILE A 9 -9.68 -8.30 -26.42
CA ILE A 9 -10.32 -8.89 -25.23
C ILE A 9 -9.29 -9.17 -24.14
N ALA A 10 -8.15 -9.80 -24.47
CA ALA A 10 -7.10 -10.09 -23.50
C ALA A 10 -6.50 -8.81 -22.87
N ALA A 11 -6.33 -7.75 -23.67
CA ALA A 11 -5.86 -6.46 -23.19
C ALA A 11 -6.86 -5.79 -22.22
N VAL A 12 -8.16 -5.85 -22.52
CA VAL A 12 -9.22 -5.33 -21.65
C VAL A 12 -9.26 -6.09 -20.32
N PHE A 13 -9.23 -7.42 -20.36
CA PHE A 13 -9.21 -8.23 -19.13
C PHE A 13 -7.96 -7.99 -18.28
N GLY A 14 -6.78 -7.90 -18.92
CA GLY A 14 -5.54 -7.55 -18.25
C GLY A 14 -5.62 -6.19 -17.57
N PHE A 15 -6.14 -5.17 -18.26
CA PHE A 15 -6.31 -3.84 -17.69
C PHE A 15 -7.29 -3.83 -16.51
N THR A 16 -8.43 -4.51 -16.62
CA THR A 16 -9.41 -4.61 -15.53
C THR A 16 -8.86 -5.34 -14.31
N ALA A 17 -8.06 -6.39 -14.51
CA ALA A 17 -7.40 -7.10 -13.42
C ALA A 17 -6.41 -6.19 -12.70
N LEU A 18 -5.59 -5.43 -13.45
CA LEU A 18 -4.64 -4.48 -12.89
C LEU A 18 -5.31 -3.41 -12.03
N VAL A 19 -6.39 -2.79 -12.54
CA VAL A 19 -7.16 -1.79 -11.79
C VAL A 19 -7.79 -2.38 -10.53
N TYR A 20 -8.30 -3.60 -10.62
CA TYR A 20 -8.86 -4.30 -9.46
C TYR A 20 -7.80 -4.55 -8.38
N PHE A 21 -6.62 -5.06 -8.76
CA PHE A 21 -5.54 -5.30 -7.81
C PHE A 21 -5.04 -4.00 -7.16
N ASP A 22 -4.91 -2.91 -7.92
CA ASP A 22 -4.51 -1.60 -7.39
C ASP A 22 -5.52 -1.09 -6.35
N SER A 23 -6.83 -1.21 -6.63
CA SER A 23 -7.88 -0.82 -5.67
C SER A 23 -7.89 -1.68 -4.40
N ALA A 24 -7.60 -2.98 -4.52
CA ALA A 24 -7.51 -3.88 -3.37
C ALA A 24 -6.27 -3.57 -2.51
N THR A 25 -5.13 -3.30 -3.13
CA THR A 25 -3.91 -2.87 -2.44
C THR A 25 -4.12 -1.53 -1.74
N GLN A 26 -4.76 -0.57 -2.39
CA GLN A 26 -5.12 0.72 -1.80
C GLN A 26 -6.03 0.55 -0.57
N GLN A 27 -7.07 -0.28 -0.69
CA GLN A 27 -8.00 -0.55 0.41
C GLN A 27 -7.29 -1.20 1.59
N ASN A 28 -6.39 -2.17 1.35
CA ASN A 28 -5.60 -2.80 2.40
C ASN A 28 -4.74 -1.79 3.16
N VAL A 29 -4.02 -0.91 2.45
CA VAL A 29 -3.20 0.14 3.09
C VAL A 29 -4.08 1.10 3.89
N TYR A 30 -5.23 1.49 3.33
CA TYR A 30 -6.18 2.37 4.03
C TYR A 30 -6.73 1.73 5.30
N ASP A 31 -7.18 0.48 5.22
CA ASP A 31 -7.74 -0.27 6.35
C ASP A 31 -6.69 -0.46 7.43
N PHE A 32 -5.44 -0.81 7.06
CA PHE A 32 -4.34 -0.92 8.02
C PHE A 32 -4.07 0.41 8.73
N CYS A 33 -3.99 1.52 7.97
CA CYS A 33 -3.66 2.84 8.49
C CYS A 33 -4.77 3.40 9.39
N GLN A 34 -6.04 3.13 9.07
CA GLN A 34 -7.19 3.49 9.90
C GLN A 34 -7.24 2.68 11.20
N LEU A 35 -7.13 1.35 11.10
CA LEU A 35 -7.30 0.44 12.23
C LEU A 35 -6.18 0.52 13.26
N ASN A 36 -4.97 0.90 12.85
CA ASN A 36 -3.82 0.97 13.75
C ASN A 36 -3.55 2.37 14.32
N SER A 37 -4.34 3.39 13.95
CA SER A 37 -4.15 4.80 14.31
C SER A 37 -4.17 5.13 15.81
N SER A 38 -4.74 4.27 16.66
CA SER A 38 -5.16 4.64 18.02
C SER A 38 -4.36 4.06 19.19
N GLY A 39 -3.12 3.58 19.00
CA GLY A 39 -2.22 3.36 20.15
C GLY A 39 -1.41 2.07 20.17
N ASN A 40 -0.72 1.76 19.08
CA ASN A 40 0.26 0.67 19.07
C ASN A 40 1.69 1.23 19.23
N THR A 41 2.54 0.50 19.94
CA THR A 41 3.99 0.72 19.89
C THR A 41 4.52 0.43 18.48
N VAL A 42 5.69 0.97 18.11
CA VAL A 42 6.30 0.66 16.81
C VAL A 42 6.50 -0.85 16.61
N VAL A 43 6.80 -1.58 17.68
CA VAL A 43 6.99 -3.02 17.65
C VAL A 43 5.69 -3.74 17.28
N GLU A 44 4.58 -3.41 17.93
CA GLU A 44 3.28 -4.01 17.61
C GLU A 44 2.80 -3.66 16.20
N LEU A 45 3.03 -2.41 15.78
CA LEU A 45 2.73 -1.97 14.42
C LEU A 45 3.51 -2.81 13.40
N LYS A 46 4.80 -3.04 13.65
CA LYS A 46 5.66 -3.84 12.78
C LYS A 46 5.21 -5.30 12.72
N THR A 47 4.88 -5.91 13.84
CA THR A 47 4.37 -7.29 13.86
C THR A 47 3.09 -7.44 13.05
N ARG A 48 2.12 -6.53 13.24
CA ARG A 48 0.85 -6.56 12.48
C ARG A 48 1.05 -6.30 10.98
N ALA A 49 1.98 -5.41 10.65
CA ALA A 49 2.34 -5.14 9.26
C ALA A 49 2.90 -6.41 8.59
N ASP A 50 3.82 -7.11 9.25
CA ASP A 50 4.42 -8.36 8.78
C ASP A 50 3.38 -9.47 8.61
N GLU A 51 2.47 -9.63 9.57
CA GLU A 51 1.34 -10.58 9.50
C GLU A 51 0.40 -10.32 8.31
N GLN A 52 0.29 -9.08 7.86
CA GLN A 52 -0.56 -8.67 6.74
C GLN A 52 0.21 -8.52 5.42
N GLY A 53 1.50 -8.87 5.37
CA GLY A 53 2.30 -8.81 4.15
C GLY A 53 2.63 -7.37 3.71
N PHE A 54 2.84 -6.48 4.68
CA PHE A 54 3.34 -5.13 4.41
C PHE A 54 4.86 -5.09 4.56
N THR A 55 5.51 -4.42 3.62
CA THR A 55 6.90 -4.02 3.74
C THR A 55 7.01 -2.77 4.61
N PHE A 56 7.93 -2.81 5.56
CA PHE A 56 8.26 -1.71 6.47
C PHE A 56 9.53 -1.00 6.02
N VAL A 57 9.47 0.31 5.84
CA VAL A 57 10.59 1.17 5.44
C VAL A 57 10.75 2.29 6.46
N GLU A 58 11.89 2.33 7.16
CA GLU A 58 12.22 3.46 8.01
C GLU A 58 12.85 4.57 7.16
N VAL A 59 12.16 5.69 7.03
CA VAL A 59 12.64 6.84 6.23
C VAL A 59 13.50 7.75 7.10
N ASP A 60 13.06 7.96 8.34
CA ASP A 60 13.79 8.72 9.35
C ASP A 60 13.45 8.18 10.76
N PRO A 61 14.19 8.61 11.82
CA PRO A 61 14.00 8.09 13.18
C PRO A 61 12.62 8.35 13.79
N ARG A 62 11.80 9.18 13.14
CA ARG A 62 10.46 9.61 13.58
C ARG A 62 9.38 9.31 12.55
N THR A 63 9.71 8.66 11.44
CA THR A 63 8.82 8.46 10.30
C THR A 63 9.07 7.10 9.68
N ILE A 64 8.01 6.30 9.66
CA ILE A 64 7.96 4.97 9.10
C ILE A 64 7.00 4.99 7.92
N GLU A 65 7.38 4.32 6.84
CA GLU A 65 6.54 4.06 5.69
C GLU A 65 6.16 2.57 5.65
N LEU A 66 4.88 2.30 5.46
CA LEU A 66 4.33 0.96 5.29
C LEU A 66 3.71 0.85 3.91
N THR A 67 4.22 -0.09 3.12
CA THR A 67 3.74 -0.36 1.76
C THR A 67 3.23 -1.78 1.69
N ALA A 68 2.05 -2.00 1.11
CA ALA A 68 1.54 -3.35 0.89
C ALA A 68 2.32 -4.02 -0.26
N ASP A 69 2.68 -5.29 -0.10
CA ASP A 69 3.37 -6.05 -1.14
C ASP A 69 2.38 -6.41 -2.27
N GLY A 70 2.16 -5.45 -3.15
CA GLY A 70 1.36 -5.56 -4.37
C GLY A 70 2.15 -5.01 -5.54
N SER A 71 2.71 -5.90 -6.37
CA SER A 71 3.61 -5.58 -7.49
C SER A 71 2.95 -4.81 -8.66
N PHE A 72 1.79 -4.19 -8.47
CA PHE A 72 0.97 -3.62 -9.55
C PHE A 72 0.42 -2.23 -9.26
N SER A 73 1.11 -1.39 -8.50
CA SER A 73 0.82 0.05 -8.51
C SER A 73 1.42 0.71 -9.76
N LEU A 74 0.60 0.86 -10.80
CA LEU A 74 1.00 1.42 -12.11
C LEU A 74 1.05 2.96 -12.13
N LEU A 75 0.44 3.63 -11.14
CA LEU A 75 0.27 5.09 -11.16
C LEU A 75 0.62 5.76 -9.82
N ASN A 76 0.15 5.20 -8.70
CA ASN A 76 0.40 5.73 -7.37
C ASN A 76 0.80 4.62 -6.40
N GLU A 77 1.86 4.85 -5.64
CA GLU A 77 2.18 4.06 -4.46
C GLU A 77 1.36 4.58 -3.28
N HIS A 78 0.57 3.69 -2.68
CA HIS A 78 -0.19 3.99 -1.46
C HIS A 78 0.64 3.54 -0.26
N VAL A 79 1.03 4.51 0.56
CA VAL A 79 1.88 4.29 1.72
C VAL A 79 1.15 4.80 2.96
N CYS A 80 1.18 4.02 4.03
CA CYS A 80 0.81 4.53 5.35
C CYS A 80 2.06 5.15 5.99
N GLU A 81 2.08 6.48 6.08
CA GLU A 81 3.12 7.23 6.79
C GLU A 81 2.76 7.27 8.28
N VAL A 82 3.69 6.79 9.10
CA VAL A 82 3.52 6.67 10.54
C VAL A 82 4.57 7.50 11.25
N LYS A 83 4.12 8.48 12.03
CA LYS A 83 5.01 9.29 12.85
C LYS A 83 5.19 8.67 14.22
N VAL A 84 6.43 8.68 14.68
CA VAL A 84 6.89 8.08 15.92
C VAL A 84 7.50 9.12 16.83
N ASN A 85 7.19 9.03 18.11
CA ASN A 85 7.85 9.78 19.17
C ASN A 85 8.14 8.83 20.33
N ASP A 86 9.39 8.75 20.77
CA ASP A 86 9.85 7.86 21.85
C ASP A 86 9.38 6.39 21.71
N GLY A 87 9.46 5.83 20.48
CA GLY A 87 9.07 4.45 20.18
C GLY A 87 7.55 4.20 20.15
N ARG A 88 6.75 5.26 20.25
CA ARG A 88 5.28 5.21 20.16
C ARG A 88 4.78 5.89 18.90
N VAL A 89 3.73 5.34 18.32
CA VAL A 89 3.05 5.99 17.20
C VAL A 89 2.26 7.19 17.70
N VAL A 90 2.54 8.37 17.13
CA VAL A 90 1.87 9.65 17.46
C VAL A 90 0.88 10.09 16.39
N SER A 91 1.08 9.71 15.13
CA SER A 91 0.11 9.95 14.06
C SER A 91 0.30 8.98 12.91
N GLN A 92 -0.75 8.76 12.12
CA GLN A 92 -0.71 7.97 10.91
C GLN A 92 -1.48 8.70 9.81
N ALA A 93 -0.98 8.67 8.58
CA ALA A 93 -1.61 9.30 7.43
C ALA A 93 -1.44 8.42 6.19
N LEU A 94 -2.51 8.25 5.42
CA LEU A 94 -2.41 7.67 4.09
C LEU A 94 -1.80 8.72 3.15
N VAL A 95 -0.68 8.38 2.54
CA VAL A 95 0.01 9.20 1.55
C VAL A 95 -0.01 8.46 0.22
N ALA A 96 -0.56 9.09 -0.82
CA ALA A 96 -0.43 8.61 -2.18
C ALA A 96 0.75 9.31 -2.84
N ARG A 97 1.75 8.55 -3.30
CA ARG A 97 2.90 9.07 -4.08
C ARG A 97 2.75 8.66 -5.53
N SER A 98 2.88 9.61 -6.45
CA SER A 98 3.01 9.29 -7.87
C SER A 98 4.33 8.55 -8.09
N LYS A 99 4.29 7.37 -8.72
CA LYS A 99 5.50 6.77 -9.28
C LYS A 99 5.82 7.54 -10.56
N ILE A 100 6.77 8.48 -10.48
CA ILE A 100 7.32 9.13 -11.66
C ILE A 100 8.20 8.09 -12.34
N PHE A 101 7.70 7.50 -13.43
CA PHE A 101 8.44 6.61 -14.33
C PHE A 101 9.45 7.40 -15.18
#